data_AF-A0A368FUB5-F1
#
_entry.id   AF-A0A368FUB5-F1
#
_cell.length_a   1.000
_cell.length_b   1.000
_cell.length_c   1.000
_cell.angle_alpha   90.00
_cell.angle_beta   90.00
_cell.angle_gamma   90.00
#
_symmetry.space_group_name_H-M   'P 1'
#
loop_
_entity.id
_entity.type
_entity.pdbx_description
1 polymer ?
#
loop_
_entity_poly.entity_id
_entity_poly.type
_entity_poly.pdbx_seq_one_letter_code
_entity_poly.pdbx_strand_id
1 'polypeptide(L)'
;LFRPRLYWFVEGKLYRWLQGFIGSWGYTAGYDVFEYGDDVTTYYRDERVLVMCNHQSTADVPTLMACLQSKGVASRKTLWLMDVMFRWSPFGIIGNNHGDYFIKQGKATREKEILRLKQHLREVFWDRDRRWVILFPEGGFYHKRVESSQRYGKLNGFPHLKYTTLPRMGAVKAILEEVGPREDEEDEPRERSSSKLKLITDTVGAIREKKYVKGTAIKHFLLF
;
A
#
# COMPACT_ATOMS: atom_id res chain seq x y z
N LEU A 1 15.68 8.79 28.58
CA LEU A 1 15.83 7.39 28.13
C LEU A 1 14.66 6.99 27.22
N PHE A 2 14.72 7.34 25.94
CA PHE A 2 13.85 6.72 24.92
C PHE A 2 14.74 6.55 23.68
N ARG A 3 14.82 5.33 23.14
CA ARG A 3 15.52 5.04 21.88
C ARG A 3 14.45 4.72 20.83
N PRO A 4 13.86 5.72 20.14
CA PRO A 4 12.76 5.49 19.20
C PRO A 4 13.06 4.43 18.15
N ARG A 5 14.29 4.42 17.63
CA ARG A 5 14.74 3.41 16.65
C ARG A 5 14.68 1.98 17.19
N LEU A 6 15.07 1.76 18.45
CA LEU A 6 14.98 0.44 19.07
C LEU A 6 13.53 0.03 19.28
N TYR A 7 12.68 0.97 19.71
CA TYR A 7 11.24 0.72 19.85
C TYR A 7 10.62 0.29 18.51
N TRP A 8 10.79 1.06 17.43
CA TRP A 8 10.24 0.73 16.11
C TRP A 8 10.79 -0.57 15.53
N PHE A 9 12.04 -0.91 15.85
CA PHE A 9 12.62 -2.19 15.45
C PHE A 9 11.93 -3.37 16.16
N VAL A 10 11.78 -3.32 17.48
CA VAL A 10 11.12 -4.37 18.26
C VAL A 10 9.64 -4.47 17.91
N GLU A 11 8.96 -3.32 17.87
CA GLU A 11 7.55 -3.22 17.47
C GLU A 11 7.33 -3.84 16.09
N GLY A 12 8.15 -3.50 15.10
CA GLY A 12 8.05 -4.08 13.76
C GLY A 12 8.29 -5.59 13.72
N LYS A 13 9.14 -6.15 14.60
CA LYS A 13 9.32 -7.61 14.74
C LYS A 13 8.04 -8.28 15.25
N LEU A 14 7.43 -7.72 16.29
CA LEU A 14 6.17 -8.23 16.85
C LEU A 14 5.04 -8.14 15.82
N TYR A 15 4.98 -7.03 15.07
CA TYR A 15 3.99 -6.84 14.02
C TYR A 15 4.14 -7.86 12.89
N ARG A 16 5.39 -8.18 12.49
CA ARG A 16 5.64 -9.27 11.53
C ARG A 16 5.16 -10.62 12.06
N TRP A 17 5.36 -10.93 13.35
CA TRP A 17 4.89 -12.19 13.93
C TRP A 17 3.36 -12.26 13.95
N LEU A 18 2.68 -11.16 14.27
CA LEU A 18 1.23 -11.08 14.17
C LEU A 18 0.75 -11.34 12.72
N GLN A 19 1.39 -10.70 11.73
CA GLN A 19 1.09 -10.98 10.33
C GLN A 19 1.38 -12.43 9.94
N GLY A 20 2.44 -13.04 10.47
CA GLY A 20 2.75 -14.45 10.23
C GLY A 20 1.69 -15.38 10.80
N PHE A 21 1.20 -15.09 12.01
CA PHE A 21 0.07 -15.81 12.61
C PHE A 21 -1.18 -15.70 11.73
N ILE A 22 -1.55 -14.48 11.31
CA ILE A 22 -2.72 -14.26 10.42
C ILE A 22 -2.51 -14.92 9.05
N GLY A 23 -1.32 -14.81 8.47
CA GLY A 23 -0.98 -15.43 7.19
C GLY A 23 -1.02 -16.95 7.23
N SER A 24 -0.83 -17.56 8.40
CA SER A 24 -0.93 -19.01 8.57
C SER A 24 -2.36 -19.56 8.45
N TRP A 25 -3.39 -18.70 8.55
CA TRP A 25 -4.79 -19.15 8.51
C TRP A 25 -5.16 -19.86 7.21
N GLY A 26 -4.67 -19.36 6.07
CA GLY A 26 -4.89 -20.00 4.76
C GLY A 26 -4.31 -21.42 4.73
N TYR A 27 -3.06 -21.56 5.20
CA TYR A 27 -2.40 -22.86 5.29
C TYR A 27 -3.14 -23.82 6.23
N THR A 28 -3.56 -23.36 7.42
CA THR A 28 -4.32 -24.19 8.36
C THR A 28 -5.71 -24.59 7.85
N ALA A 29 -6.24 -23.83 6.88
CA ALA A 29 -7.48 -24.16 6.19
C ALA A 29 -7.27 -25.05 4.94
N GLY A 30 -6.03 -25.52 4.69
CA GLY A 30 -5.70 -26.42 3.59
C GLY A 30 -5.41 -25.72 2.25
N TYR A 31 -5.10 -24.43 2.26
CA TYR A 31 -4.73 -23.67 1.05
C TYR A 31 -3.24 -23.41 0.96
N ASP A 32 -2.69 -23.61 -0.24
CA ASP A 32 -1.33 -23.21 -0.60
C ASP A 32 -1.33 -21.86 -1.32
N VAL A 33 -0.28 -21.08 -1.08
CA VAL A 33 -0.07 -19.78 -1.74
C VAL A 33 1.09 -19.91 -2.73
N PHE A 34 0.82 -19.60 -3.99
CA PHE A 34 1.82 -19.60 -5.06
C PHE A 34 2.03 -18.17 -5.57
N GLU A 35 3.29 -17.75 -5.62
CA GLU A 35 3.70 -16.44 -6.15
C GLU A 35 4.31 -16.62 -7.54
N TYR A 36 3.92 -15.77 -8.50
CA TYR A 36 4.44 -15.76 -9.87
C TYR A 36 4.80 -14.33 -10.29
N GLY A 37 5.83 -14.17 -11.12
CA GLY A 37 6.31 -12.88 -11.61
C GLY A 37 7.70 -12.51 -11.10
N ASP A 38 8.00 -11.22 -11.09
CA ASP A 38 9.30 -10.70 -10.67
C ASP A 38 9.54 -10.89 -9.17
N ASP A 39 10.79 -11.17 -8.78
CA ASP A 39 11.17 -11.21 -7.37
C ASP A 39 11.32 -9.79 -6.80
N VAL A 40 10.35 -9.42 -5.98
CA VAL A 40 10.27 -8.11 -5.32
C VAL A 40 10.98 -8.06 -3.97
N THR A 41 11.62 -9.17 -3.57
CA THR A 41 12.31 -9.28 -2.28
C THR A 41 13.37 -8.19 -2.14
N THR A 42 14.08 -7.82 -3.19
CA THR A 42 15.16 -6.82 -3.09
C THR A 42 14.66 -5.42 -2.67
N TYR A 43 13.40 -5.08 -2.93
CA TYR A 43 12.85 -3.74 -2.64
C TYR A 43 12.65 -3.47 -1.14
N TYR A 44 12.61 -4.48 -0.27
CA TYR A 44 12.38 -4.24 1.16
C TYR A 44 13.47 -3.39 1.81
N ARG A 45 14.70 -3.41 1.26
CA ARG A 45 15.89 -2.87 1.91
C ARG A 45 16.04 -1.38 1.66
N ASP A 46 15.98 -1.00 0.39
CA ASP A 46 16.40 0.32 -0.07
C ASP A 46 15.24 1.13 -0.65
N GLU A 47 14.15 0.46 -1.04
CA GLU A 47 13.05 1.10 -1.75
C GLU A 47 11.83 1.32 -0.86
N ARG A 48 11.00 2.27 -1.27
CA ARG A 48 9.62 2.39 -0.80
C ARG A 48 8.70 1.94 -1.92
N VAL A 49 7.64 1.25 -1.54
CA VAL A 49 6.79 0.51 -2.47
C VAL A 49 5.33 0.84 -2.21
N LEU A 50 4.60 1.16 -3.27
CA LEU A 50 3.14 1.13 -3.25
C LEU A 50 2.69 -0.21 -3.82
N VAL A 51 2.11 -1.05 -2.97
CA VAL A 51 1.49 -2.32 -3.36
C VAL A 51 0.00 -2.09 -3.55
N MET A 52 -0.46 -2.33 -4.78
CA MET A 52 -1.86 -2.29 -5.16
C MET A 52 -2.31 -3.69 -5.54
N CYS A 53 -3.32 -4.20 -4.86
CA CYS A 53 -3.90 -5.51 -5.15
C CYS A 53 -5.39 -5.33 -5.46
N ASN A 54 -5.93 -6.09 -6.42
CA ASN A 54 -7.38 -6.21 -6.53
C ASN A 54 -7.96 -6.80 -5.23
N HIS A 55 -9.25 -6.55 -4.95
CA HIS A 55 -9.87 -6.94 -3.67
C HIS A 55 -11.10 -7.82 -3.87
N GLN A 56 -10.94 -9.13 -3.77
CA GLN A 56 -12.02 -10.10 -3.93
C GLN A 56 -12.73 -10.39 -2.60
N SER A 57 -11.98 -10.48 -1.51
CA SER A 57 -12.49 -11.02 -0.26
C SER A 57 -11.68 -10.58 0.97
N THR A 58 -12.12 -10.97 2.16
CA THR A 58 -11.32 -10.82 3.38
C THR A 58 -10.07 -11.70 3.37
N ALA A 59 -10.02 -12.77 2.57
CA ALA A 59 -8.87 -13.67 2.48
C ALA A 59 -7.66 -13.07 1.74
N ASP A 60 -7.85 -11.95 1.04
CA ASP A 60 -6.76 -11.27 0.32
C ASP A 60 -5.71 -10.76 1.32
N VAL A 61 -6.14 -10.30 2.51
CA VAL A 61 -5.25 -9.78 3.56
C VAL A 61 -4.34 -10.87 4.14
N PRO A 62 -4.83 -12.00 4.66
CA PRO A 62 -3.95 -13.08 5.15
C PRO A 62 -3.08 -13.66 4.02
N THR A 63 -3.59 -13.76 2.79
CA THR A 63 -2.79 -14.20 1.63
C THR A 63 -1.58 -13.27 1.41
N LEU A 64 -1.79 -11.96 1.37
CA LEU A 64 -0.69 -10.98 1.26
C LEU A 64 0.26 -11.04 2.46
N MET A 65 -0.26 -11.20 3.68
CA MET A 65 0.58 -11.35 4.86
C MET A 65 1.46 -12.60 4.81
N ALA A 66 0.96 -13.69 4.22
CA ALA A 66 1.74 -14.90 3.96
C ALA A 66 2.85 -14.64 2.93
N CYS A 67 2.54 -14.05 1.79
CA CYS A 67 3.52 -13.69 0.75
C CYS A 67 4.65 -12.80 1.32
N LEU A 68 4.31 -11.82 2.18
CA LEU A 68 5.27 -10.89 2.77
C LEU A 68 6.22 -11.54 3.79
N GLN A 69 5.97 -12.76 4.26
CA GLN A 69 6.86 -13.44 5.20
C GLN A 69 8.21 -13.81 4.57
N SER A 70 8.21 -14.10 3.26
CA SER A 70 9.43 -14.44 2.51
C SER A 70 10.20 -13.18 2.04
N LYS A 71 9.57 -12.00 2.05
CA LYS A 71 10.13 -10.72 1.54
C LYS A 71 10.99 -9.98 2.59
N GLY A 72 11.89 -10.70 3.25
CA GLY A 72 12.86 -10.16 4.20
C GLY A 72 12.26 -9.35 5.36
N VAL A 73 12.50 -8.03 5.40
CA VAL A 73 11.93 -7.15 6.45
C VAL A 73 10.71 -6.36 6.01
N ALA A 74 10.19 -6.59 4.79
CA ALA A 74 9.04 -5.86 4.25
C ALA A 74 7.83 -5.89 5.19
N SER A 75 7.46 -7.07 5.70
CA SER A 75 6.36 -7.25 6.66
C SER A 75 6.49 -6.41 7.94
N ARG A 76 7.71 -6.04 8.37
CA ARG A 76 7.91 -5.16 9.55
C ARG A 76 7.69 -3.68 9.24
N LYS A 77 7.63 -3.36 7.96
CA LYS A 77 7.74 -2.01 7.38
C LYS A 77 6.49 -1.66 6.56
N THR A 78 5.43 -2.45 6.66
CA THR A 78 4.17 -2.20 5.97
C THR A 78 3.36 -1.10 6.66
N LEU A 79 2.57 -0.38 5.87
CA LEU A 79 1.49 0.48 6.32
C LEU A 79 0.25 0.05 5.53
N TRP A 80 -0.73 -0.51 6.24
CA TRP A 80 -1.97 -0.95 5.63
C TRP A 80 -3.00 0.18 5.61
N LEU A 81 -3.66 0.37 4.47
CA LEU A 81 -4.88 1.16 4.38
C LEU A 81 -6.09 0.24 4.50
N MET A 82 -6.85 0.42 5.57
CA MET A 82 -7.99 -0.44 5.90
C MET A 82 -9.25 0.35 6.21
N ASP A 83 -10.41 -0.31 6.10
CA ASP A 83 -11.66 0.29 6.54
C ASP A 83 -11.67 0.53 8.06
N VAL A 84 -12.23 1.67 8.48
CA VAL A 84 -12.35 2.04 9.90
C VAL A 84 -13.05 1.00 10.77
N MET A 85 -13.91 0.13 10.21
CA MET A 85 -14.53 -0.96 10.96
C MET A 85 -13.48 -1.88 11.62
N PHE A 86 -12.33 -2.08 10.97
CA PHE A 86 -11.29 -2.99 11.48
C PHE A 86 -10.51 -2.40 12.65
N ARG A 87 -10.57 -1.09 12.88
CA ARG A 87 -9.79 -0.38 13.91
C ARG A 87 -9.95 -0.97 15.31
N TRP A 88 -11.13 -1.50 15.61
CA TRP A 88 -11.49 -2.02 16.93
C TRP A 88 -11.29 -3.53 17.08
N SER A 89 -10.86 -4.21 16.02
CA SER A 89 -10.44 -5.61 16.12
C SER A 89 -9.09 -5.72 16.86
N PRO A 90 -8.73 -6.89 17.41
CA PRO A 90 -7.40 -7.10 18.00
C PRO A 90 -6.26 -6.74 17.03
N PHE A 91 -6.39 -7.15 15.77
CA PHE A 91 -5.45 -6.76 14.71
C PHE A 91 -5.45 -5.25 14.50
N GLY A 92 -6.62 -4.61 14.45
CA GLY A 92 -6.75 -3.16 14.26
C GLY A 92 -6.13 -2.33 15.38
N ILE A 93 -6.23 -2.78 16.63
CA ILE A 93 -5.58 -2.11 17.77
C ILE A 93 -4.07 -2.14 17.60
N ILE A 94 -3.51 -3.31 17.27
CA ILE A 94 -2.07 -3.46 17.05
C ILE A 94 -1.63 -2.70 15.80
N GLY A 95 -2.39 -2.77 14.71
CA GLY A 95 -2.14 -2.02 13.47
C GLY A 95 -2.19 -0.51 13.68
N ASN A 96 -3.12 0.01 14.48
CA ASN A 96 -3.17 1.42 14.83
C ASN A 96 -1.93 1.85 15.62
N ASN A 97 -1.43 1.01 16.53
CA ASN A 97 -0.17 1.26 17.23
C ASN A 97 1.04 1.17 16.30
N HIS A 98 1.03 0.25 15.34
CA HIS A 98 2.04 0.15 14.28
C HIS A 98 2.07 1.41 13.41
N GLY A 99 0.91 1.99 13.13
CA GLY A 99 0.76 3.16 12.28
C GLY A 99 0.02 2.87 10.96
N ASP A 100 -0.73 1.78 10.89
CA ASP A 100 -1.71 1.53 9.83
C ASP A 100 -2.77 2.64 9.82
N TYR A 101 -3.32 2.91 8.65
CA TYR A 101 -4.31 3.96 8.46
C TYR A 101 -5.71 3.38 8.25
N PHE A 102 -6.64 3.78 9.11
CA PHE A 102 -8.03 3.33 9.11
C PHE A 102 -8.93 4.41 8.48
N ILE A 103 -9.25 4.24 7.20
CA ILE A 103 -10.01 5.22 6.42
C ILE A 103 -11.52 5.05 6.65
N LYS A 104 -12.22 6.16 6.91
CA LYS A 104 -13.68 6.16 6.94
C LYS A 104 -14.25 6.30 5.52
N GLN A 105 -14.91 5.26 5.02
CA GLN A 105 -15.60 5.33 3.74
C GLN A 105 -16.85 6.22 3.80
N GLY A 106 -17.16 6.89 2.69
CA GLY A 106 -18.36 7.71 2.54
C GLY A 106 -18.11 8.96 1.68
N LYS A 107 -19.14 9.42 0.95
CA LYS A 107 -19.02 10.65 0.13
C LYS A 107 -18.79 11.88 1.01
N ALA A 108 -19.56 12.01 2.09
CA ALA A 108 -19.53 13.16 2.99
C ALA A 108 -18.18 13.36 3.72
N THR A 109 -17.43 12.28 3.94
CA THR A 109 -16.14 12.35 4.66
C THR A 109 -14.94 12.30 3.73
N ARG A 110 -15.12 12.05 2.43
CA ARG A 110 -14.03 11.73 1.49
C ARG A 110 -12.91 12.75 1.51
N GLU A 111 -13.21 14.03 1.33
CA GLU A 111 -12.18 15.08 1.24
C GLU A 111 -11.39 15.21 2.54
N LYS A 112 -12.10 15.22 3.67
CA LYS A 112 -11.50 15.28 5.00
C LYS A 112 -10.60 14.07 5.28
N GLU A 113 -11.03 12.87 4.89
CA GLU A 113 -10.27 11.64 5.07
C GLU A 113 -9.02 11.59 4.20
N ILE A 114 -9.06 12.16 2.99
CA ILE A 114 -7.86 12.30 2.15
C ILE A 114 -6.85 13.26 2.79
N LEU A 115 -7.30 14.40 3.34
CA LEU A 115 -6.41 15.33 4.05
C LEU A 115 -5.78 14.67 5.28
N ARG A 116 -6.56 13.90 6.05
CA ARG A 116 -6.07 13.14 7.20
C ARG A 116 -5.07 12.06 6.82
N LEU A 117 -5.31 11.34 5.72
CA LEU A 117 -4.37 10.35 5.19
C LEU A 117 -3.04 11.01 4.86
N LYS A 118 -3.06 12.15 4.18
CA LYS A 118 -1.82 12.88 3.85
C LYS A 118 -1.05 13.30 5.10
N GLN A 119 -1.75 13.87 6.08
CA GLN A 119 -1.15 14.24 7.35
C GLN A 119 -0.54 13.02 8.06
N HIS A 120 -1.26 11.90 8.13
CA HIS A 120 -0.77 10.66 8.73
C HIS A 120 0.47 10.13 8.01
N LEU A 121 0.50 10.15 6.68
CA LEU A 121 1.69 9.73 5.92
C LEU A 121 2.92 10.59 6.28
N ARG A 122 2.74 11.92 6.41
CA ARG A 122 3.83 12.82 6.82
C ARG A 122 4.37 12.50 8.22
N GLU A 123 3.48 12.24 9.17
CA GLU A 123 3.81 12.06 10.59
C GLU A 123 4.23 10.63 10.95
N VAL A 124 3.76 9.61 10.22
CA VAL A 124 3.90 8.21 10.63
C VAL A 124 4.76 7.41 9.68
N PHE A 125 4.55 7.55 8.36
CA PHE A 125 5.24 6.71 7.39
C PHE A 125 6.75 6.97 7.40
N TRP A 126 7.14 8.24 7.45
CA TRP A 126 8.54 8.66 7.49
C TRP A 126 9.19 8.42 8.86
N ASP A 127 8.56 8.90 9.93
CA ASP A 127 9.13 8.87 11.28
C ASP A 127 9.33 7.45 11.83
N ARG A 128 8.48 6.50 11.39
CA ARG A 128 8.56 5.09 11.81
C ARG A 128 9.29 4.21 10.80
N ASP A 129 9.87 4.80 9.75
CA ASP A 129 10.52 4.09 8.65
C ASP A 129 9.62 2.99 8.08
N ARG A 130 8.33 3.28 7.87
CA ARG A 130 7.45 2.41 7.08
C ARG A 130 7.82 2.59 5.62
N ARG A 131 7.84 1.52 4.83
CA ARG A 131 8.35 1.53 3.45
C ARG A 131 7.35 1.02 2.44
N TRP A 132 6.42 0.16 2.86
CA TRP A 132 5.49 -0.52 1.96
C TRP A 132 4.07 -0.08 2.28
N VAL A 133 3.45 0.72 1.42
CA VAL A 133 2.03 1.05 1.57
C VAL A 133 1.21 0.01 0.82
N ILE A 134 0.29 -0.65 1.52
CA ILE A 134 -0.57 -1.69 0.93
C ILE A 134 -2.00 -1.17 0.88
N LEU A 135 -2.61 -1.19 -0.30
CA LEU A 135 -4.00 -0.78 -0.47
C LEU A 135 -4.72 -1.57 -1.56
N PHE A 136 -6.03 -1.57 -1.43
CA PHE A 136 -6.98 -2.13 -2.39
C PHE A 136 -7.67 -0.99 -3.16
N PRO A 137 -7.28 -0.69 -4.41
CA PRO A 137 -7.65 0.54 -5.08
C PRO A 137 -9.14 0.56 -5.48
N GLU A 138 -9.83 -0.57 -5.40
CA GLU A 138 -11.28 -0.67 -5.60
C GLU A 138 -12.08 0.08 -4.52
N GLY A 139 -11.49 0.26 -3.33
CA GLY A 139 -12.13 0.87 -2.17
C GLY A 139 -13.30 0.04 -1.63
N GLY A 140 -13.16 -1.28 -1.64
CA GLY A 140 -14.13 -2.29 -1.22
C GLY A 140 -14.04 -3.54 -2.11
N PHE A 141 -14.79 -4.59 -1.78
CA PHE A 141 -14.74 -5.83 -2.55
C PHE A 141 -15.26 -5.66 -4.00
N TYR A 142 -14.62 -6.35 -4.93
CA TYR A 142 -14.88 -6.37 -6.37
C TYR A 142 -16.34 -6.56 -6.72
N HIS A 143 -16.99 -7.59 -6.17
CA HIS A 143 -18.40 -7.87 -6.43
C HIS A 143 -19.33 -6.70 -6.04
N LYS A 144 -18.92 -5.82 -5.12
CA LYS A 144 -19.69 -4.62 -4.72
C LYS A 144 -19.35 -3.38 -5.56
N ARG A 145 -18.31 -3.43 -6.38
CA ARG A 145 -17.75 -2.28 -7.11
C ARG A 145 -17.84 -2.42 -8.61
N VAL A 146 -17.78 -3.66 -9.13
CA VAL A 146 -17.70 -3.98 -10.57
C VAL A 146 -18.76 -3.27 -11.39
N GLU A 147 -20.04 -3.39 -11.06
CA GLU A 147 -21.14 -2.80 -11.85
C GLU A 147 -21.00 -1.26 -11.95
N SER A 148 -20.76 -0.60 -10.82
CA SER A 148 -20.59 0.85 -10.78
C SER A 148 -19.35 1.31 -11.54
N SER A 149 -18.26 0.54 -11.47
CA SER A 149 -17.00 0.82 -12.17
C SER A 149 -17.15 0.62 -13.68
N GLN A 150 -17.81 -0.45 -14.10
CA GLN A 150 -18.15 -0.77 -15.48
C GLN A 150 -18.99 0.33 -16.13
N ARG A 151 -20.05 0.78 -15.43
CA ARG A 151 -20.89 1.89 -15.88
C ARG A 151 -20.08 3.18 -16.05
N TYR A 152 -19.25 3.52 -15.07
CA TYR A 152 -18.37 4.68 -15.17
C TYR A 152 -17.37 4.54 -16.33
N GLY A 153 -16.79 3.35 -16.50
CA GLY A 153 -15.85 3.04 -17.57
C GLY A 153 -16.46 3.26 -18.95
N LYS A 154 -17.65 2.68 -19.19
CA LYS A 154 -18.39 2.85 -20.45
C LYS A 154 -18.71 4.31 -20.75
N LEU A 155 -19.13 5.08 -19.75
CA LEU A 155 -19.48 6.50 -19.91
C LEU A 155 -18.26 7.38 -20.25
N ASN A 156 -17.06 6.97 -19.84
CA ASN A 156 -15.84 7.77 -20.00
C ASN A 156 -14.85 7.14 -21.01
N GLY A 157 -15.28 6.13 -21.78
CA GLY A 157 -14.43 5.49 -22.80
C GLY A 157 -13.27 4.64 -22.27
N PHE A 158 -13.32 4.22 -21.00
CA PHE A 158 -12.29 3.33 -20.43
C PHE A 158 -12.51 1.87 -20.83
N PRO A 159 -11.44 1.04 -20.89
CA PRO A 159 -11.54 -0.37 -21.22
C PRO A 159 -12.39 -1.14 -20.21
N HIS A 160 -13.07 -2.18 -20.69
CA HIS A 160 -13.79 -3.13 -19.85
C HIS A 160 -12.81 -4.01 -19.07
N LEU A 161 -12.87 -3.98 -17.74
CA LEU A 161 -12.01 -4.77 -16.86
C LEU A 161 -12.82 -5.94 -16.26
N LYS A 162 -12.34 -7.18 -16.47
CA LYS A 162 -13.05 -8.41 -16.08
C LYS A 162 -12.76 -8.90 -14.65
N TYR A 163 -11.57 -8.64 -14.13
CA TYR A 163 -11.09 -9.19 -12.85
C TYR A 163 -10.74 -8.11 -11.82
N THR A 164 -10.86 -6.84 -12.20
CA THR A 164 -10.55 -5.69 -11.37
C THR A 164 -11.49 -4.53 -11.71
N THR A 165 -11.47 -3.48 -10.90
CA THR A 165 -12.20 -2.23 -11.17
C THR A 165 -11.24 -1.11 -11.51
N LEU A 166 -11.76 -0.05 -12.14
CA LEU A 166 -11.01 1.19 -12.28
C LEU A 166 -10.64 1.71 -10.87
N PRO A 167 -9.37 2.08 -10.64
CA PRO A 167 -8.89 2.44 -9.32
C PRO A 167 -9.58 3.72 -8.82
N ARG A 168 -9.97 3.72 -7.55
CA ARG A 168 -10.42 4.93 -6.86
C ARG A 168 -9.22 5.79 -6.52
N MET A 169 -9.06 6.85 -7.31
CA MET A 169 -7.86 7.69 -7.30
C MET A 169 -7.57 8.43 -5.99
N GLY A 170 -8.56 8.66 -5.11
CA GLY A 170 -8.37 9.53 -3.93
C GLY A 170 -7.19 9.14 -3.05
N ALA A 171 -7.21 7.92 -2.50
CA ALA A 171 -6.15 7.45 -1.60
C ALA A 171 -4.84 7.17 -2.34
N VAL A 172 -4.92 6.59 -3.54
CA VAL A 172 -3.75 6.31 -4.41
C VAL A 172 -3.01 7.61 -4.70
N LYS A 173 -3.71 8.65 -5.17
CA LYS A 173 -3.13 9.96 -5.45
C LYS A 173 -2.54 10.60 -4.19
N ALA A 174 -3.25 10.52 -3.06
CA ALA A 174 -2.74 11.06 -1.81
C ALA A 174 -1.43 10.38 -1.38
N ILE A 175 -1.31 9.07 -1.56
CA ILE A 175 -0.08 8.33 -1.28
C ILE A 175 1.01 8.76 -2.26
N LEU A 176 0.73 8.75 -3.56
CA LEU A 176 1.69 9.20 -4.57
C LEU A 176 2.23 10.61 -4.32
N GLU A 177 1.37 11.55 -3.95
CA GLU A 177 1.79 12.95 -3.68
C GLU A 177 2.65 13.08 -2.42
N GLU A 178 2.45 12.23 -1.40
CA GLU A 178 3.16 12.36 -0.11
C GLU A 178 4.40 11.48 -0.01
N VAL A 179 4.38 10.34 -0.69
CA VAL A 179 5.44 9.33 -0.59
C VAL A 179 6.03 8.91 -1.94
N GLY A 180 5.47 9.32 -3.08
CA GLY A 180 5.99 9.06 -4.43
C GLY A 180 7.27 9.82 -4.80
N PRO A 181 7.88 9.52 -5.96
CA PRO A 181 9.12 10.14 -6.46
C PRO A 181 9.05 11.66 -6.44
N ARG A 182 10.17 12.31 -6.11
CA ARG A 182 10.29 13.77 -6.17
C ARG A 182 11.24 14.14 -7.29
N GLU A 183 10.86 15.12 -8.09
CA GLU A 183 11.58 15.55 -9.30
C GLU A 183 13.00 16.08 -9.02
N ASP A 184 13.32 16.42 -7.77
CA ASP A 184 14.64 16.91 -7.36
C ASP A 184 15.71 15.79 -7.20
N GLU A 185 15.34 14.51 -7.33
CA GLU A 185 16.32 13.40 -7.43
C GLU A 185 16.73 13.24 -8.90
N GLU A 186 17.81 13.91 -9.32
CA GLU A 186 18.58 13.50 -10.49
C GLU A 186 19.09 12.07 -10.26
N ASP A 187 18.27 11.07 -10.59
CA ASP A 187 18.67 9.67 -10.58
C ASP A 187 19.72 9.51 -11.70
N GLU A 188 21.01 9.37 -11.32
CA GLU A 188 22.00 8.81 -12.23
C GLU A 188 21.44 7.51 -12.81
N PRO A 189 21.45 7.33 -14.15
CA PRO A 189 20.84 6.19 -14.79
C PRO A 189 21.62 4.93 -14.42
N ARG A 190 21.17 4.22 -13.39
CA ARG A 190 21.60 2.85 -13.14
C ARG A 190 20.93 1.97 -14.18
N GLU A 191 21.75 1.37 -15.05
CA GLU A 191 21.30 0.37 -16.02
C GLU A 191 20.42 -0.69 -15.30
N ARG A 192 19.11 -0.63 -15.57
CA ARG A 192 18.18 -1.67 -15.14
C ARG A 192 17.38 -2.14 -16.33
N SER A 193 17.45 -3.46 -16.48
CA SER A 193 16.81 -4.34 -17.45
C SER A 193 15.42 -3.87 -17.88
N SER A 194 15.17 -3.98 -19.18
CA SER A 194 13.99 -3.53 -19.91
C SER A 194 12.72 -4.32 -19.55
N SER A 195 12.13 -4.07 -18.38
CA SER A 195 10.76 -4.50 -18.08
C SER A 195 9.80 -3.31 -18.06
N LYS A 196 8.54 -3.57 -18.45
CA LYS A 196 7.44 -2.65 -18.78
C LYS A 196 7.02 -1.64 -17.69
N LEU A 197 7.81 -1.47 -16.63
CA LEU A 197 7.57 -0.58 -15.49
C LEU A 197 7.70 0.92 -15.81
N LYS A 198 8.22 1.30 -16.99
CA LYS A 198 8.36 2.71 -17.44
C LYS A 198 7.05 3.46 -17.66
N LEU A 199 5.91 2.79 -17.84
CA LEU A 199 4.70 3.45 -18.36
C LEU A 199 3.96 4.34 -17.32
N ILE A 200 4.28 4.24 -16.02
CA ILE A 200 3.50 4.91 -14.96
C ILE A 200 4.16 6.20 -14.45
N THR A 201 5.49 6.33 -14.56
CA THR A 201 6.25 7.51 -14.11
C THR A 201 5.84 8.78 -14.86
N ASP A 202 5.53 8.66 -16.16
CA ASP A 202 5.31 9.80 -17.05
C ASP A 202 3.97 10.53 -16.79
N THR A 203 3.04 9.92 -16.05
CA THR A 203 1.74 10.53 -15.72
C THR A 203 1.78 11.40 -14.46
N VAL A 204 2.79 11.24 -13.60
CA VAL A 204 2.84 11.84 -12.25
C VAL A 204 3.46 13.25 -12.26
N GLY A 205 4.37 13.55 -13.20
CA GLY A 205 5.09 14.85 -13.26
C GLY A 205 4.24 16.09 -13.57
N ALA A 206 2.96 15.93 -13.93
CA ALA A 206 2.09 17.07 -14.24
C ALA A 206 1.51 17.76 -12.98
N ILE A 207 1.79 17.30 -11.77
CA ILE A 207 1.09 17.75 -10.56
C ILE A 207 2.07 18.16 -9.44
N ARG A 208 2.32 19.47 -9.41
CA ARG A 208 2.45 20.36 -8.23
C ARG A 208 3.82 20.69 -7.62
N GLU A 209 3.89 21.96 -7.23
CA GLU A 209 4.93 22.64 -6.47
C GLU A 209 4.89 22.42 -4.94
N LYS A 210 6.12 22.25 -4.41
CA LYS A 210 6.74 22.65 -3.12
C LYS A 210 6.04 22.39 -1.76
N LYS A 211 6.66 21.52 -0.94
CA LYS A 211 7.48 21.89 0.25
C LYS A 211 8.21 20.68 0.89
N TYR A 212 9.39 20.97 1.44
CA TYR A 212 10.49 20.10 1.88
C TYR A 212 10.22 19.13 3.07
N VAL A 213 10.68 17.86 2.94
CA VAL A 213 11.21 16.98 4.03
C VAL A 213 12.16 15.94 3.43
N LYS A 214 13.47 15.91 3.77
CA LYS A 214 14.46 14.96 3.20
C LYS A 214 14.09 13.49 3.49
N GLY A 215 13.82 12.70 2.45
CA GLY A 215 13.65 11.24 2.51
C GLY A 215 13.38 10.63 1.13
N THR A 216 13.96 9.47 0.84
CA THR A 216 13.84 8.73 -0.44
C THR A 216 12.41 8.31 -0.71
N ALA A 217 11.94 8.47 -1.95
CA ALA A 217 10.56 8.27 -2.37
C ALA A 217 10.18 6.83 -2.79
N ILE A 218 8.89 6.56 -3.05
CA ILE A 218 8.38 5.30 -3.64
C ILE A 218 8.88 5.19 -5.07
N LYS A 219 9.82 4.27 -5.35
CA LYS A 219 10.38 4.06 -6.68
C LYS A 219 9.67 2.97 -7.49
N HIS A 220 8.82 2.15 -6.84
CA HIS A 220 8.21 0.98 -7.47
C HIS A 220 6.71 0.82 -7.17
N PHE A 221 5.98 0.42 -8.20
CA PHE A 221 4.56 0.04 -8.15
C PHE A 221 4.45 -1.45 -8.42
N LEU A 222 3.79 -2.16 -7.50
CA LEU A 222 3.43 -3.56 -7.70
C LEU A 222 1.92 -3.63 -7.84
N LEU A 223 1.47 -4.04 -9.02
CA LEU A 223 0.08 -4.37 -9.28
C LEU A 223 -0.05 -5.90 -9.25
N PHE A 224 -0.82 -6.41 -8.28
CA PHE A 224 -1.25 -7.80 -8.22
C PHE A 224 -2.73 -7.88 -8.61
#